data_AF-A0A3R6TMZ5-F1
#
_entry.id   AF-A0A3R6TMZ5-F1
#
_cell.length_a   1.000
_cell.length_b   1.000
_cell.length_c   1.000
_cell.angle_alpha   90.00
_cell.angle_beta   90.00
_cell.angle_gamma   90.00
#
_symmetry.space_group_name_H-M   'P 1'
#
loop_
_entity.id
_entity.type
_entity.pdbx_description
1 polymer ?
#
loop_
_entity_poly.entity_id
_entity_poly.type
_entity_poly.pdbx_seq_one_letter_code
_entity_poly.pdbx_strand_id
1 'polypeptide(L)'
;MGGIDMKKSKSEIYLLVMGLAMAGGIFYGKETVGAKSFSKNVQVAIGNSEKLSVGNKSNSIKWTVVSGKNNIKIVDKKANQLSISGKKTGTAIINAKVSGKNTIFKYKIKVKKVVCSLKKGTLTIKGKGKAFSKESGLFWENTAIKKVVVKKGITELPPSAFRSCTNIESVNIASSVKKIGDRAFGGCKKIKEVVCPGEFNVYGNGYADNGSNSDNSWSKDTPFPEECGTVRFNSQLNTKKVNTDIISAKKIYVWSKDKKYKNVDGNIYSKDGKTFVMYAGKNTVLKFADSCKNVDFSFKVPKSIVIGKGIEKITTNSDVPFAVSEEGAAYSGNLKWSDITFENGIVLEYDSVKALLTEGYFGRKLYKTFDKEMKYQNGMYIWGEKYLTDYDGKEASLEIPDGITEINAGAFAQCTQMPEKITIPDSVLKIEKYTFNNQNTGRFKEIVMSDKTIADKDAIEQGINVTKK
;
A
#
# COMPACT_ATOMS: atom_id res chain seq x y z
N MET A 1 -25.44 23.32 -7.91
CA MET A 1 -26.26 24.10 -6.96
C MET A 1 -26.86 23.14 -5.96
N GLY A 2 -26.77 23.43 -4.67
CA GLY A 2 -27.24 22.56 -3.59
C GLY A 2 -26.32 22.63 -2.38
N GLY A 3 -26.24 23.81 -1.76
CA GLY A 3 -25.52 23.99 -0.50
C GLY A 3 -26.34 23.42 0.65
N ILE A 4 -25.69 22.63 1.52
CA ILE A 4 -26.30 22.18 2.78
C ILE A 4 -26.03 23.25 3.84
N ASP A 5 -27.13 23.82 4.32
CA ASP A 5 -27.23 24.76 5.44
C ASP A 5 -26.88 24.06 6.77
N MET A 6 -25.78 24.44 7.41
CA MET A 6 -25.41 23.95 8.75
C MET A 6 -25.81 24.94 9.84
N LYS A 7 -27.12 25.03 10.11
CA LYS A 7 -27.62 25.45 11.44
C LYS A 7 -27.80 24.22 12.33
N LYS A 8 -27.14 24.27 13.50
CA LYS A 8 -27.31 23.45 14.72
C LYS A 8 -26.66 22.05 14.76
N SER A 9 -25.46 22.02 15.34
CA SER A 9 -25.10 21.04 16.39
C SER A 9 -23.95 21.62 17.23
N LYS A 10 -24.27 22.03 18.46
CA LYS A 10 -23.28 22.48 19.45
C LYS A 10 -22.54 21.25 20.00
N SER A 11 -21.38 20.90 19.44
CA SER A 11 -20.30 20.26 20.20
C SER A 11 -18.98 20.30 19.42
N GLU A 12 -18.00 20.99 20.01
CA GLU A 12 -16.56 20.90 19.71
C GLU A 12 -16.10 21.16 18.26
N ILE A 13 -16.03 22.45 17.87
CA ILE A 13 -15.30 22.91 16.69
C ILE A 13 -14.31 23.98 17.13
N TYR A 14 -12.99 23.71 17.04
CA TYR A 14 -11.96 24.75 17.18
C TYR A 14 -10.75 24.53 16.24
N LEU A 15 -10.64 25.50 15.32
CA LEU A 15 -9.47 26.11 14.67
C LEU A 15 -8.67 25.37 13.58
N LEU A 16 -8.90 25.82 12.34
CA LEU A 16 -7.82 26.29 11.46
C LEU A 16 -8.24 27.58 10.75
N VAL A 17 -7.72 28.72 11.22
CA VAL A 17 -7.73 29.99 10.48
C VAL A 17 -6.51 29.97 9.57
N MET A 18 -6.72 30.02 8.25
CA MET A 18 -5.69 30.46 7.30
C MET A 18 -6.13 31.79 6.70
N GLY A 19 -5.24 32.79 6.78
CA GLY A 19 -5.16 33.81 5.75
C GLY A 19 -6.18 34.95 5.77
N LEU A 20 -6.47 35.54 6.93
CA LEU A 20 -6.70 36.98 6.99
C LEU A 20 -5.82 37.53 8.11
N ALA A 21 -4.97 38.50 7.77
CA ALA A 21 -4.47 39.45 8.74
C ALA A 21 -5.68 40.20 9.29
N MET A 22 -6.32 39.63 10.31
CA MET A 22 -7.14 40.37 11.23
C MET A 22 -6.61 40.07 12.62
N ALA A 23 -6.44 41.14 13.39
CA ALA A 23 -6.36 41.12 14.83
C ALA A 23 -7.65 40.47 15.40
N GLY A 24 -7.77 39.14 15.27
CA GLY A 24 -8.88 38.35 15.75
C GLY A 24 -8.67 38.01 17.21
N GLY A 25 -8.80 39.01 18.07
CA GLY A 25 -9.21 38.72 19.45
C GLY A 25 -10.53 37.97 19.38
N ILE A 26 -10.66 36.90 20.16
CA ILE A 26 -11.96 36.32 20.46
C ILE A 26 -12.76 37.44 21.15
N PHE A 27 -13.64 38.11 20.41
CA PHE A 27 -14.65 39.01 20.97
C PHE A 27 -15.82 38.14 21.42
N TYR A 28 -15.86 37.82 22.72
CA TYR A 28 -17.08 37.39 23.40
C TYR A 28 -17.48 38.45 24.41
N GLY A 29 -18.63 39.07 24.16
CA GLY A 29 -19.45 39.79 25.14
C GLY A 29 -18.87 41.10 25.66
N LYS A 30 -19.52 42.21 25.34
CA LYS A 30 -19.57 43.38 26.24
C LYS A 30 -20.25 42.94 27.54
N GLU A 31 -19.49 42.34 28.46
CA GLU A 31 -19.83 42.43 29.88
C GLU A 31 -18.73 43.26 30.54
N THR A 32 -19.02 44.53 30.72
CA THR A 32 -18.38 45.35 31.74
C THR A 32 -18.72 44.75 33.09
N VAL A 33 -17.91 43.79 33.55
CA VAL A 33 -18.11 43.13 34.84
C VAL A 33 -17.85 44.14 35.95
N GLY A 34 -18.93 44.60 36.58
CA GLY A 34 -18.88 45.36 37.82
C GLY A 34 -18.25 44.51 38.93
N ALA A 35 -17.29 45.13 39.64
CA ALA A 35 -16.70 44.74 40.91
C ALA A 35 -17.28 43.52 41.69
N LYS A 36 -17.05 42.29 41.23
CA LYS A 36 -17.11 41.05 42.02
C LYS A 36 -15.90 40.18 41.66
N SER A 37 -15.35 39.43 42.62
CA SER A 37 -14.28 38.46 42.33
C SER A 37 -14.85 37.35 41.46
N PHE A 38 -14.35 37.26 40.23
CA PHE A 38 -14.75 36.23 39.28
C PHE A 38 -13.52 35.40 38.91
N SER A 39 -13.68 34.07 38.84
CA SER A 39 -12.64 33.17 38.38
C SER A 39 -12.97 32.67 36.98
N LYS A 40 -12.12 33.00 35.99
CA LYS A 40 -12.27 32.52 34.62
C LYS A 40 -11.29 31.38 34.37
N ASN A 41 -11.82 30.19 34.06
CA ASN A 41 -11.02 29.06 33.61
C ASN A 41 -10.76 29.19 32.11
N VAL A 42 -9.50 29.25 31.71
CA VAL A 42 -9.10 29.36 30.32
C VAL A 42 -8.17 28.21 29.97
N GLN A 43 -8.50 27.48 28.90
CA GLN A 43 -7.64 26.42 28.40
C GLN A 43 -6.84 26.93 27.20
N VAL A 44 -5.52 26.82 27.25
CA VAL A 44 -4.67 27.12 26.10
C VAL A 44 -3.74 25.96 25.81
N ALA A 45 -3.42 25.82 24.54
CA ALA A 45 -2.40 24.90 24.10
C ALA A 45 -1.01 25.56 24.14
N ILE A 46 0.04 24.81 24.50
CA ILE A 46 1.43 25.29 24.43
C ILE A 46 1.72 25.90 23.05
N GLY A 47 2.27 27.12 23.04
CA GLY A 47 2.62 27.87 21.82
C GLY A 47 1.49 28.73 21.23
N ASN A 48 0.24 28.57 21.67
CA ASN A 48 -0.84 29.48 21.33
C ASN A 48 -0.86 30.67 22.30
N SER A 49 -1.23 31.85 21.80
CA SER A 49 -1.50 33.03 22.60
C SER A 49 -2.99 33.21 22.87
N GLU A 50 -3.34 33.63 24.08
CA GLU A 50 -4.68 34.02 24.48
C GLU A 50 -4.66 35.45 25.01
N LYS A 51 -5.74 36.18 24.76
CA LYS A 51 -5.90 37.57 25.21
C LYS A 51 -6.82 37.64 26.42
N LEU A 52 -6.28 38.08 27.55
CA LEU A 52 -7.05 38.42 28.73
C LEU A 52 -7.44 39.90 28.64
N SER A 53 -8.71 40.20 28.90
CA SER A 53 -9.23 41.57 28.88
C SER A 53 -10.07 41.81 30.13
N VAL A 54 -9.99 43.02 30.68
CA VAL A 54 -10.88 43.49 31.76
C VAL A 54 -11.60 44.76 31.30
N GLY A 55 -12.88 44.90 31.65
CA GLY A 55 -13.78 45.93 31.12
C GLY A 55 -13.55 47.37 31.63
N ASN A 56 -12.43 47.69 32.28
CA ASN A 56 -12.18 49.03 32.81
C ASN A 56 -11.37 49.89 31.82
N LYS A 57 -11.81 51.12 31.56
CA LYS A 57 -11.11 52.14 30.75
C LYS A 57 -10.05 52.91 31.56
N SER A 58 -9.94 52.68 32.87
CA SER A 58 -8.92 53.28 33.74
C SER A 58 -7.52 52.77 33.39
N ASN A 59 -6.55 53.69 33.38
CA ASN A 59 -5.13 53.41 33.17
C ASN A 59 -4.45 52.69 34.35
N SER A 60 -5.15 52.45 35.47
CA SER A 60 -4.58 51.92 36.72
C SER A 60 -4.78 50.39 36.92
N ILE A 61 -4.64 49.59 35.85
CA ILE A 61 -4.75 48.13 35.95
C ILE A 61 -3.38 47.50 36.20
N LYS A 62 -3.23 46.80 37.34
CA LYS A 62 -1.99 46.07 37.66
C LYS A 62 -2.16 44.58 37.40
N TRP A 63 -1.49 44.09 36.36
CA TRP A 63 -1.39 42.67 36.02
C TRP A 63 -0.25 41.99 36.78
N THR A 64 -0.56 40.91 37.51
CA THR A 64 0.43 40.11 38.24
C THR A 64 0.22 38.63 37.94
N VAL A 65 1.30 37.91 37.61
CA VAL A 65 1.29 36.45 37.54
C VAL A 65 1.48 35.92 38.96
N VAL A 66 0.42 35.40 39.55
CA VAL A 66 0.38 34.91 40.94
C VAL A 66 1.11 33.57 41.06
N SER A 67 0.95 32.68 40.08
CA SER A 67 1.65 31.39 40.06
C SER A 67 1.83 30.86 38.62
N GLY A 68 2.75 29.91 38.44
CA GLY A 68 2.97 29.27 37.15
C GLY A 68 3.67 30.16 36.10
N LYS A 69 4.52 31.11 36.53
CA LYS A 69 5.29 32.00 35.63
C LYS A 69 6.11 31.23 34.59
N ASN A 70 6.64 30.06 34.95
CA ASN A 70 7.38 29.18 34.03
C ASN A 70 6.49 28.45 33.01
N ASN A 71 5.18 28.43 33.24
CA ASN A 71 4.21 27.78 32.37
C ASN A 71 3.73 28.72 31.26
N ILE A 72 3.98 30.03 31.35
CA ILE A 72 3.51 31.04 30.38
C ILE A 72 4.61 32.01 29.93
N LYS A 73 4.36 32.72 28.82
CA LYS A 73 5.10 33.90 28.35
C LYS A 73 4.11 35.05 28.24
N ILE A 74 4.47 36.25 28.68
CA ILE A 74 3.73 37.46 28.31
C ILE A 74 4.15 37.83 26.89
N VAL A 75 3.17 37.91 25.99
CA VAL A 75 3.36 38.20 24.56
C VAL A 75 3.19 39.69 24.28
N ASP A 76 2.17 40.30 24.89
CA ASP A 76 1.86 41.72 24.76
C ASP A 76 1.13 42.19 26.02
N LYS A 77 1.31 43.46 26.40
CA LYS A 77 0.69 44.07 27.57
C LYS A 77 0.23 45.49 27.23
N LYS A 78 -1.09 45.70 27.28
CA LYS A 78 -1.75 47.01 27.19
C LYS A 78 -2.47 47.30 28.50
N ALA A 79 -2.94 48.54 28.69
CA ALA A 79 -3.58 48.96 29.94
C ALA A 79 -4.67 47.98 30.40
N ASN A 80 -5.64 47.67 29.55
CA ASN A 80 -6.77 46.78 29.88
C ASN A 80 -6.66 45.35 29.32
N GLN A 81 -5.52 44.99 28.72
CA GLN A 81 -5.36 43.72 28.00
C GLN A 81 -3.99 43.11 28.28
N LEU A 82 -3.97 41.80 28.55
CA LEU A 82 -2.74 41.03 28.69
C LEU A 82 -2.80 39.82 27.76
N SER A 83 -1.89 39.75 26.79
CA SER A 83 -1.75 38.59 25.91
C SER A 83 -0.68 37.67 26.46
N ILE A 84 -1.02 36.40 26.67
CA ILE A 84 -0.12 35.38 27.21
C ILE A 84 -0.07 34.16 26.30
N SER A 85 1.05 33.44 26.25
CA SER A 85 1.18 32.16 25.55
C SER A 85 1.67 31.04 26.46
N GLY A 86 1.17 29.82 26.30
CA GLY A 86 1.65 28.66 27.06
C GLY A 86 3.08 28.25 26.69
N LYS A 87 3.96 28.07 27.68
CA LYS A 87 5.35 27.56 27.57
C LYS A 87 5.48 26.10 28.01
N LYS A 88 4.84 25.71 29.11
CA LYS A 88 4.91 24.35 29.69
C LYS A 88 3.53 23.92 30.17
N THR A 89 3.27 22.62 30.19
CA THR A 89 2.04 22.05 30.76
C THR A 89 1.95 22.42 32.24
N GLY A 90 0.75 22.78 32.69
CA GLY A 90 0.52 23.14 34.09
C GLY A 90 -0.58 24.18 34.21
N THR A 91 -0.67 24.79 35.38
CA THR A 91 -1.60 25.91 35.62
C THR A 91 -0.80 27.19 35.84
N ALA A 92 -1.31 28.31 35.33
CA ALA A 92 -0.86 29.64 35.71
C ALA A 92 -2.05 30.44 36.28
N ILE A 93 -1.82 31.24 37.30
CA ILE A 93 -2.84 32.11 37.88
C ILE A 93 -2.40 33.55 37.66
N ILE A 94 -3.29 34.37 37.11
CA ILE A 94 -3.03 35.77 36.81
C ILE A 94 -4.08 36.61 37.52
N ASN A 95 -3.64 37.64 38.22
CA ASN A 95 -4.50 38.63 38.84
C ASN A 95 -4.45 39.94 38.06
N ALA A 96 -5.61 40.52 37.79
CA ALA A 96 -5.76 41.90 37.37
C ALA A 96 -6.34 42.71 38.54
N LYS A 97 -5.56 43.63 39.11
CA LYS A 97 -6.03 44.54 40.15
C LYS A 97 -6.55 45.83 39.53
N VAL A 98 -7.81 46.17 39.81
CA VAL A 98 -8.54 47.30 39.22
C VAL A 98 -9.18 48.10 40.36
N SER A 99 -8.74 49.34 40.59
CA SER A 99 -9.26 50.23 41.67
C SER A 99 -9.41 49.53 43.02
N GLY A 100 -8.38 48.77 43.44
CA GLY A 100 -8.37 48.04 44.71
C GLY A 100 -8.96 46.63 44.68
N LYS A 101 -9.73 46.26 43.65
CA LYS A 101 -10.41 44.96 43.54
C LYS A 101 -9.65 43.99 42.63
N ASN A 102 -9.70 42.69 42.92
CA ASN A 102 -8.97 41.65 42.20
C ASN A 102 -9.88 40.85 41.25
N THR A 103 -9.41 40.61 40.02
CA THR A 103 -10.01 39.66 39.07
C THR A 103 -9.00 38.55 38.77
N ILE A 104 -9.37 37.30 39.05
CA ILE A 104 -8.45 36.15 38.96
C ILE A 104 -8.74 35.32 37.71
N PHE A 105 -7.71 35.12 36.90
CA PHE A 105 -7.74 34.23 35.75
C PHE A 105 -6.97 32.95 36.09
N LYS A 106 -7.63 31.80 36.05
CA LYS A 106 -7.00 30.49 36.22
C LYS A 106 -6.79 29.85 34.85
N TYR A 107 -5.53 29.67 34.49
CA TYR A 107 -5.12 29.34 33.14
C TYR A 107 -4.55 27.92 33.10
N LYS A 108 -5.31 26.97 32.57
CA LYS A 108 -4.89 25.55 32.45
C LYS A 108 -4.22 25.35 31.09
N ILE A 109 -2.90 25.17 31.10
CA ILE A 109 -2.10 24.96 29.89
C ILE A 109 -2.02 23.47 29.63
N LYS A 110 -2.58 23.06 28.49
CA LYS A 110 -2.50 21.70 27.98
C LYS A 110 -1.48 21.65 26.85
N VAL A 111 -0.85 20.49 26.64
CA VAL A 111 -0.06 20.26 25.43
C VAL A 111 -1.02 20.24 24.24
N LYS A 112 -0.86 21.11 23.22
CA LYS A 112 -1.42 20.78 21.90
C LYS A 112 -0.64 19.57 21.43
N LYS A 113 -1.29 18.42 21.33
CA LYS A 113 -0.63 17.20 20.83
C LYS A 113 0.00 17.48 19.46
N VAL A 114 -0.66 18.26 18.61
CA VAL A 114 -0.17 18.60 17.25
C VAL A 114 -0.44 20.06 16.89
N VAL A 115 0.50 20.67 16.17
CA VAL A 115 0.47 22.05 15.67
C VAL A 115 0.75 22.06 14.17
N CYS A 116 -0.03 22.85 13.43
CA CYS A 116 0.13 23.08 11.99
C CYS A 116 0.55 24.53 11.72
N SER A 117 1.43 24.75 10.75
CA SER A 117 1.79 26.09 10.27
C SER A 117 1.97 26.10 8.75
N LEU A 118 1.25 26.97 8.04
CA LEU A 118 1.46 27.22 6.62
C LEU A 118 2.36 28.46 6.45
N LYS A 119 3.48 28.30 5.75
CA LYS A 119 4.37 29.41 5.35
C LYS A 119 4.78 29.23 3.91
N LYS A 120 4.54 30.24 3.06
CA LYS A 120 4.90 30.24 1.63
C LYS A 120 4.52 28.92 0.92
N GLY A 121 3.27 28.47 1.11
CA GLY A 121 2.76 27.20 0.54
C GLY A 121 3.27 25.92 1.20
N THR A 122 4.15 25.98 2.20
CA THR A 122 4.61 24.80 2.96
C THR A 122 3.83 24.64 4.25
N LEU A 123 3.01 23.60 4.34
CA LEU A 123 2.34 23.18 5.56
C LEU A 123 3.27 22.28 6.38
N THR A 124 3.61 22.70 7.60
CA THR A 124 4.37 21.89 8.56
C THR A 124 3.46 21.41 9.69
N ILE A 125 3.46 20.11 9.96
CA ILE A 125 2.71 19.45 11.02
C ILE A 125 3.72 18.88 12.02
N LYS A 126 3.66 19.31 13.27
CA LYS A 126 4.60 18.90 14.32
C LYS A 126 3.89 18.64 15.64
N GLY A 127 4.43 17.73 16.45
CA GLY A 127 3.81 17.35 17.72
C GLY A 127 4.06 15.89 18.07
N LYS A 128 3.25 15.36 18.99
CA LYS A 128 3.25 13.97 19.43
C LYS A 128 1.85 13.34 19.27
N GLY A 129 1.79 12.18 18.62
CA GLY A 129 0.58 11.37 18.45
C GLY A 129 -0.13 11.59 17.12
N LYS A 130 -1.45 11.37 17.10
CA LYS A 130 -2.28 11.53 15.89
C LYS A 130 -2.27 12.97 15.40
N ALA A 131 -2.11 13.18 14.09
CA ALA A 131 -2.03 14.51 13.49
C ALA A 131 -3.26 15.37 13.84
N PHE A 132 -4.46 14.80 13.72
CA PHE A 132 -5.73 15.48 13.95
C PHE A 132 -6.66 14.60 14.80
N SER A 133 -7.58 15.24 15.53
CA SER A 133 -8.70 14.58 16.22
C SER A 133 -9.97 14.77 15.39
N LYS A 134 -10.62 13.67 15.01
CA LYS A 134 -11.82 13.50 14.15
C LYS A 134 -11.61 13.36 12.63
N GLU A 135 -12.54 12.63 12.04
CA GLU A 135 -12.53 11.88 10.76
C GLU A 135 -12.83 12.71 9.51
N SER A 136 -12.74 14.03 9.56
CA SER A 136 -13.06 14.91 8.43
C SER A 136 -11.79 15.56 7.88
N GLY A 137 -11.68 15.62 6.56
CA GLY A 137 -10.55 16.18 5.83
C GLY A 137 -10.16 17.60 6.19
N LEU A 138 -9.27 17.74 7.18
CA LEU A 138 -8.89 19.03 7.75
C LEU A 138 -8.36 20.04 6.72
N PHE A 139 -7.79 19.54 5.62
CA PHE A 139 -7.25 20.36 4.54
C PHE A 139 -7.86 20.04 3.17
N TRP A 140 -9.07 19.49 3.09
CA TRP A 140 -9.72 19.20 1.80
C TRP A 140 -9.70 20.40 0.85
N GLU A 141 -9.41 20.10 -0.42
CA GLU A 141 -9.46 21.04 -1.54
C GLU A 141 -8.59 22.29 -1.36
N ASN A 142 -7.61 22.24 -0.45
CA ASN A 142 -6.79 23.40 -0.17
C ASN A 142 -5.78 23.66 -1.31
N THR A 143 -6.01 24.73 -2.05
CA THR A 143 -5.19 25.14 -3.20
C THR A 143 -3.95 25.95 -2.81
N ALA A 144 -3.84 26.40 -1.56
CA ALA A 144 -2.71 27.18 -1.07
C ALA A 144 -1.51 26.30 -0.66
N ILE A 145 -1.75 25.02 -0.34
CA ILE A 145 -0.70 24.08 0.06
C ILE A 145 -0.01 23.54 -1.20
N LYS A 146 1.30 23.79 -1.28
CA LYS A 146 2.20 23.25 -2.30
C LYS A 146 3.11 22.14 -1.76
N LYS A 147 3.37 22.15 -0.45
CA LYS A 147 4.25 21.18 0.21
C LYS A 147 3.71 20.80 1.58
N VAL A 148 3.74 19.51 1.91
CA VAL A 148 3.38 18.99 3.23
C VAL A 148 4.61 18.42 3.92
N VAL A 149 4.84 18.81 5.17
CA VAL A 149 5.95 18.31 6.00
C VAL A 149 5.42 17.85 7.34
N VAL A 150 5.32 16.53 7.52
CA VAL A 150 4.94 15.87 8.78
C VAL A 150 6.21 15.53 9.55
N LYS A 151 6.43 16.19 10.68
CA LYS A 151 7.63 16.04 11.50
C LYS A 151 7.56 14.81 12.42
N LYS A 152 8.74 14.40 12.90
CA LYS A 152 8.89 13.32 13.89
C LYS A 152 8.02 13.58 15.12
N GLY A 153 7.43 12.51 15.64
CA GLY A 153 6.52 12.50 16.79
C GLY A 153 5.06 12.33 16.39
N ILE A 154 4.70 12.67 15.15
CA ILE A 154 3.40 12.30 14.58
C ILE A 154 3.38 10.79 14.31
N THR A 155 2.30 10.11 14.72
CA THR A 155 2.15 8.66 14.59
C THR A 155 1.09 8.25 13.58
N GLU A 156 0.20 9.18 13.19
CA GLU A 156 -0.99 8.84 12.41
C GLU A 156 -1.48 10.05 11.60
N LEU A 157 -1.81 9.85 10.32
CA LEU A 157 -2.52 10.79 9.45
C LEU A 157 -3.94 10.25 9.18
N PRO A 158 -5.01 11.04 9.38
CA PRO A 158 -6.37 10.55 9.20
C PRO A 158 -6.77 10.34 7.73
N PRO A 159 -7.85 9.58 7.50
CA PRO A 159 -8.42 9.41 6.17
C PRO A 159 -8.69 10.76 5.52
N SER A 160 -8.39 10.81 4.23
CA SER A 160 -8.62 11.97 3.39
C SER A 160 -7.97 13.28 3.87
N ALA A 161 -6.96 13.28 4.76
CA ALA A 161 -6.40 14.49 5.37
C ALA A 161 -6.13 15.68 4.40
N PHE A 162 -5.73 15.40 3.16
CA PHE A 162 -5.40 16.34 2.08
C PHE A 162 -6.14 16.02 0.77
N ARG A 163 -7.29 15.35 0.80
CA ARG A 163 -8.03 15.00 -0.42
C ARG A 163 -8.25 16.23 -1.31
N SER A 164 -8.07 16.07 -2.61
CA SER A 164 -8.25 17.09 -3.65
C SER A 164 -7.42 18.36 -3.46
N CYS A 165 -6.33 18.33 -2.69
CA CYS A 165 -5.34 19.42 -2.68
C CYS A 165 -4.50 19.40 -3.97
N THR A 166 -5.08 19.93 -5.04
CA THR A 166 -4.55 19.79 -6.42
C THR A 166 -3.21 20.49 -6.67
N ASN A 167 -2.74 21.34 -5.76
CA ASN A 167 -1.47 22.06 -5.87
C ASN A 167 -0.32 21.47 -5.06
N ILE A 168 -0.52 20.37 -4.31
CA ILE A 168 0.57 19.72 -3.59
C ILE A 168 1.54 19.09 -4.58
N GLU A 169 2.79 19.53 -4.55
CA GLU A 169 3.87 19.02 -5.39
C GLU A 169 4.80 18.07 -4.63
N SER A 170 4.96 18.26 -3.31
CA SER A 170 5.83 17.42 -2.49
C SER A 170 5.27 17.11 -1.10
N VAL A 171 5.48 15.89 -0.65
CA VAL A 171 5.03 15.39 0.66
C VAL A 171 6.20 14.75 1.37
N ASN A 172 6.46 15.14 2.62
CA ASN A 172 7.48 14.54 3.48
C ASN A 172 6.85 14.07 4.79
N ILE A 173 6.78 12.75 4.98
CA ILE A 173 6.18 12.07 6.12
C ILE A 173 7.29 11.42 6.94
N ALA A 174 7.50 11.89 8.17
CA ALA A 174 8.52 11.32 9.05
C ALA A 174 8.28 9.83 9.36
N SER A 175 9.37 9.08 9.56
CA SER A 175 9.41 7.64 9.88
C SER A 175 8.67 7.23 11.17
N SER A 176 8.25 8.19 12.00
CA SER A 176 7.43 7.92 13.19
C SER A 176 5.96 7.66 12.86
N VAL A 177 5.49 8.00 11.67
CA VAL A 177 4.11 7.76 11.24
C VAL A 177 3.92 6.26 10.96
N LYS A 178 2.95 5.65 11.63
CA LYS A 178 2.64 4.21 11.57
C LYS A 178 1.31 3.90 10.90
N LYS A 179 0.46 4.91 10.75
CA LYS A 179 -0.86 4.79 10.14
C LYS A 179 -1.10 5.96 9.20
N ILE A 180 -1.53 5.68 7.98
CA ILE A 180 -1.93 6.70 7.00
C ILE A 180 -3.33 6.34 6.53
N GLY A 181 -4.26 7.27 6.67
CA GLY A 181 -5.65 6.99 6.35
C GLY A 181 -5.88 6.82 4.85
N ASP A 182 -6.94 6.10 4.50
CA ASP A 182 -7.40 5.96 3.13
C ASP A 182 -7.59 7.32 2.45
N ARG A 183 -7.21 7.42 1.18
CA ARG A 183 -7.26 8.63 0.35
C ARG A 183 -6.65 9.86 1.02
N ALA A 184 -5.71 9.71 1.98
CA ALA A 184 -5.09 10.84 2.69
C ALA A 184 -4.57 11.93 1.74
N PHE A 185 -4.10 11.55 0.55
CA PHE A 185 -3.71 12.44 -0.55
C PHE A 185 -4.48 12.14 -1.85
N GLY A 186 -5.66 11.53 -1.77
CA GLY A 186 -6.50 11.21 -2.93
C GLY A 186 -6.82 12.47 -3.74
N GLY A 187 -6.72 12.42 -5.07
CA GLY A 187 -6.95 13.59 -5.93
C GLY A 187 -5.86 14.66 -5.90
N CYS A 188 -4.73 14.46 -5.19
CA CYS A 188 -3.57 15.37 -5.24
C CYS A 188 -2.74 15.14 -6.52
N LYS A 189 -3.30 15.51 -7.68
CA LYS A 189 -2.77 15.15 -9.02
C LYS A 189 -1.37 15.68 -9.36
N LYS A 190 -0.84 16.65 -8.61
CA LYS A 190 0.47 17.28 -8.90
C LYS A 190 1.64 16.75 -8.06
N ILE A 191 1.43 15.71 -7.23
CA ILE A 191 2.49 15.19 -6.36
C ILE A 191 3.61 14.59 -7.21
N LYS A 192 4.76 15.27 -7.23
CA LYS A 192 5.99 14.84 -7.91
C LYS A 192 6.90 14.02 -7.01
N GLU A 193 6.86 14.26 -5.70
CA GLU A 193 7.70 13.54 -4.74
C GLU A 193 6.96 13.25 -3.43
N VAL A 194 7.10 12.01 -2.94
CA VAL A 194 6.69 11.59 -1.61
C VAL A 194 7.89 10.97 -0.90
N VAL A 195 8.22 11.48 0.28
CA VAL A 195 9.10 10.81 1.23
C VAL A 195 8.23 10.22 2.33
N CYS A 196 8.27 8.90 2.56
CA CYS A 196 7.41 8.22 3.52
C CYS A 196 8.12 7.10 4.29
N PRO A 197 7.56 6.60 5.41
CA PRO A 197 8.10 5.45 6.12
C PRO A 197 8.09 4.20 5.24
N GLY A 198 9.11 3.36 5.38
CA GLY A 198 9.16 2.00 4.79
C GLY A 198 8.20 1.00 5.46
N GLU A 199 7.45 1.43 6.48
CA GLU A 199 6.41 0.63 7.13
C GLU A 199 5.31 1.52 7.71
N PHE A 200 4.07 1.31 7.26
CA PHE A 200 2.85 1.89 7.83
C PHE A 200 1.64 1.00 7.49
N ASN A 201 0.53 1.17 8.22
CA ASN A 201 -0.75 0.55 7.87
C ASN A 201 -1.70 1.58 7.25
N VAL A 202 -2.45 1.18 6.23
CA VAL A 202 -3.57 1.96 5.69
C VAL A 202 -4.82 1.69 6.53
N TYR A 203 -5.67 2.70 6.77
CA TYR A 203 -6.89 2.54 7.57
C TYR A 203 -7.99 3.55 7.21
N GLY A 204 -9.23 3.22 7.55
CA GLY A 204 -10.41 4.04 7.28
C GLY A 204 -11.27 3.44 6.18
N ASN A 205 -12.58 3.34 6.42
CA ASN A 205 -13.54 3.01 5.37
C ASN A 205 -13.66 4.23 4.45
N GLY A 206 -13.50 4.02 3.15
CA GLY A 206 -13.78 5.04 2.15
C GLY A 206 -15.09 5.74 2.51
N TYR A 207 -15.07 7.08 2.58
CA TYR A 207 -16.32 7.83 2.61
C TYR A 207 -17.16 7.27 1.46
N ALA A 208 -18.28 6.63 1.79
CA ALA A 208 -19.27 6.20 0.82
C ALA A 208 -19.58 7.42 -0.06
N ASP A 209 -19.19 7.34 -1.33
CA ASP A 209 -19.46 8.35 -2.34
C ASP A 209 -20.99 8.37 -2.52
N ASN A 210 -21.67 9.18 -1.72
CA ASN A 210 -23.09 9.44 -1.88
C ASN A 210 -23.27 10.31 -3.12
N GLY A 211 -23.44 9.65 -4.27
CA GLY A 211 -24.13 10.19 -5.43
C GLY A 211 -23.27 10.41 -6.68
N SER A 212 -23.59 9.62 -7.71
CA SER A 212 -23.29 9.80 -9.15
C SER A 212 -21.86 9.50 -9.62
N ASN A 213 -21.54 8.23 -9.85
CA ASN A 213 -21.46 7.66 -11.20
C ASN A 213 -21.22 6.14 -11.09
N SER A 214 -22.07 5.31 -11.69
CA SER A 214 -21.95 3.84 -11.70
C SER A 214 -20.94 3.32 -12.74
N ASP A 215 -20.19 4.21 -13.37
CA ASP A 215 -18.99 3.93 -14.15
C ASP A 215 -17.83 4.55 -13.33
N ASN A 216 -17.02 3.81 -12.57
CA ASN A 216 -15.77 3.17 -13.02
C ASN A 216 -15.03 2.60 -11.80
N SER A 217 -14.48 1.38 -11.88
CA SER A 217 -13.14 0.95 -11.40
C SER A 217 -12.40 1.85 -10.36
N TRP A 218 -13.03 2.26 -9.25
CA TRP A 218 -12.39 3.16 -8.29
C TRP A 218 -11.50 2.37 -7.34
N SER A 219 -10.22 2.31 -7.74
CA SER A 219 -9.00 2.28 -6.94
C SER A 219 -9.11 1.60 -5.57
N LYS A 220 -8.43 0.46 -5.39
CA LYS A 220 -8.04 -0.07 -4.07
C LYS A 220 -7.68 1.11 -3.14
N ASP A 221 -8.27 1.16 -1.95
CA ASP A 221 -8.12 2.22 -0.95
C ASP A 221 -6.64 2.52 -0.65
N THR A 222 -6.07 3.53 -1.34
CA THR A 222 -4.66 3.92 -1.19
C THR A 222 -4.52 5.32 -0.58
N PRO A 223 -3.52 5.53 0.29
CA PRO A 223 -3.31 6.84 0.90
C PRO A 223 -2.74 7.88 -0.07
N PHE A 224 -2.18 7.47 -1.21
CA PHE A 224 -1.52 8.33 -2.19
C PHE A 224 -2.33 8.37 -3.50
N PRO A 225 -2.24 9.45 -4.31
CA PRO A 225 -2.96 9.52 -5.57
C PRO A 225 -2.45 8.49 -6.57
N GLU A 226 -3.29 8.18 -7.56
CA GLU A 226 -2.86 7.43 -8.74
C GLU A 226 -1.74 8.21 -9.44
N GLU A 227 -0.58 7.55 -9.63
CA GLU A 227 0.62 8.12 -10.25
C GLU A 227 1.30 9.30 -9.53
N CYS A 228 1.59 9.17 -8.23
CA CYS A 228 2.59 10.05 -7.64
C CYS A 228 3.95 9.87 -8.33
N GLY A 229 4.73 10.94 -8.51
CA GLY A 229 5.99 10.89 -9.26
C GLY A 229 7.03 9.93 -8.65
N THR A 230 7.90 10.44 -7.79
CA THR A 230 8.93 9.66 -7.10
C THR A 230 8.54 9.39 -5.66
N VAL A 231 8.65 8.14 -5.21
CA VAL A 231 8.50 7.77 -3.80
C VAL A 231 9.84 7.35 -3.23
N ARG A 232 10.19 7.88 -2.06
CA ARG A 232 11.41 7.57 -1.33
C ARG A 232 11.07 7.12 0.08
N PHE A 233 11.48 5.90 0.43
CA PHE A 233 11.36 5.40 1.79
C PHE A 233 12.42 6.03 2.71
N ASN A 234 12.03 6.39 3.93
CA ASN A 234 12.92 7.02 4.92
C ASN A 234 13.14 6.16 6.19
N SER A 235 12.75 4.90 6.14
CA SER A 235 13.02 3.88 7.14
C SER A 235 13.12 2.51 6.47
N GLN A 236 13.50 1.48 7.24
CA GLN A 236 13.53 0.10 6.78
C GLN A 236 12.22 -0.28 6.08
N LEU A 237 12.32 -0.82 4.86
CA LEU A 237 11.19 -1.27 4.08
C LEU A 237 10.68 -2.62 4.61
N ASN A 238 9.36 -2.73 4.71
CA ASN A 238 8.62 -3.95 5.02
C ASN A 238 7.62 -4.24 3.88
N THR A 239 8.00 -5.11 2.95
CA THR A 239 7.25 -5.40 1.72
C THR A 239 5.88 -6.06 1.97
N LYS A 240 5.69 -6.69 3.14
CA LYS A 240 4.40 -7.22 3.58
C LYS A 240 3.41 -6.13 4.02
N LYS A 241 3.91 -4.95 4.36
CA LYS A 241 3.10 -3.81 4.84
C LYS A 241 2.98 -2.71 3.80
N VAL A 242 4.01 -2.52 2.99
CA VAL A 242 4.10 -1.45 2.01
C VAL A 242 4.55 -2.05 0.69
N ASN A 243 3.66 -1.98 -0.30
CA ASN A 243 3.90 -2.47 -1.66
C ASN A 243 3.36 -1.45 -2.67
N THR A 244 3.44 -1.81 -3.94
CA THR A 244 3.06 -0.97 -5.08
C THR A 244 1.56 -0.90 -5.34
N ASP A 245 0.78 -1.75 -4.67
CA ASP A 245 -0.67 -1.62 -4.64
C ASP A 245 -1.08 -0.51 -3.68
N ILE A 246 -0.33 -0.29 -2.61
CA ILE A 246 -0.50 0.82 -1.66
C ILE A 246 0.13 2.12 -2.20
N ILE A 247 1.17 1.99 -3.01
CA ILE A 247 1.97 3.10 -3.53
C ILE A 247 1.96 3.08 -5.06
N SER A 248 1.08 3.89 -5.64
CA SER A 248 1.05 4.14 -7.09
C SER A 248 2.10 5.19 -7.47
N ALA A 249 3.36 4.78 -7.60
CA ALA A 249 4.49 5.65 -7.93
C ALA A 249 5.00 5.43 -9.36
N LYS A 250 5.60 6.47 -9.99
CA LYS A 250 6.38 6.33 -11.24
C LYS A 250 7.81 5.83 -10.99
N LYS A 251 8.39 6.18 -9.84
CA LYS A 251 9.71 5.72 -9.40
C LYS A 251 9.69 5.40 -7.91
N ILE A 252 10.40 4.36 -7.48
CA ILE A 252 10.50 3.98 -6.07
C ILE A 252 11.96 3.88 -5.62
N TYR A 253 12.25 4.40 -4.44
CA TYR A 253 13.57 4.34 -3.83
C TYR A 253 13.51 3.88 -2.39
N VAL A 254 14.33 2.90 -2.05
CA VAL A 254 14.54 2.45 -0.69
C VAL A 254 15.41 3.43 0.08
N TRP A 255 15.29 3.38 1.40
CA TRP A 255 16.10 4.20 2.29
C TRP A 255 17.59 3.86 2.13
N SER A 256 18.47 4.86 2.08
CA SER A 256 19.91 4.64 1.89
C SER A 256 20.55 3.76 2.98
N LYS A 257 19.94 3.70 4.16
CA LYS A 257 20.38 2.86 5.29
C LYS A 257 19.58 1.55 5.42
N ASP A 258 18.81 1.17 4.41
CA ASP A 258 18.08 -0.10 4.42
C ASP A 258 19.05 -1.28 4.45
N LYS A 259 18.79 -2.22 5.37
CA LYS A 259 19.67 -3.35 5.62
C LYS A 259 19.38 -4.54 4.69
N LYS A 260 18.16 -4.63 4.16
CA LYS A 260 17.66 -5.79 3.41
C LYS A 260 17.61 -5.55 1.91
N TYR A 261 17.47 -4.30 1.50
CA TYR A 261 17.20 -3.96 0.11
C TYR A 261 18.12 -2.85 -0.41
N LYS A 262 18.22 -2.76 -1.73
CA LYS A 262 18.87 -1.66 -2.46
C LYS A 262 18.08 -1.30 -3.70
N ASN A 263 18.32 -0.11 -4.24
CA ASN A 263 17.85 0.24 -5.56
C ASN A 263 18.85 -0.18 -6.63
N VAL A 264 18.35 -0.75 -7.71
CA VAL A 264 19.09 -1.02 -8.95
C VAL A 264 18.16 -0.63 -10.10
N ASP A 265 18.61 0.25 -10.98
CA ASP A 265 17.87 0.71 -12.19
C ASP A 265 16.41 1.15 -11.94
N GLY A 266 16.16 1.78 -10.79
CA GLY A 266 14.83 2.28 -10.43
C GLY A 266 13.88 1.24 -9.82
N ASN A 267 14.32 -0.01 -9.71
CA ASN A 267 13.63 -1.10 -9.03
C ASN A 267 14.27 -1.37 -7.65
N ILE A 268 13.60 -2.18 -6.83
CA ILE A 268 14.09 -2.61 -5.52
C ILE A 268 14.46 -4.08 -5.58
N TYR A 269 15.68 -4.37 -5.14
CA TYR A 269 16.26 -5.70 -5.05
C TYR A 269 16.66 -6.03 -3.62
N SER A 270 16.90 -7.29 -3.33
CA SER A 270 17.67 -7.74 -2.16
C SER A 270 19.01 -7.00 -2.07
N LYS A 271 19.59 -6.94 -0.87
CA LYS A 271 20.81 -6.17 -0.61
C LYS A 271 21.99 -6.59 -1.49
N ASP A 272 22.11 -7.89 -1.77
CA ASP A 272 23.10 -8.44 -2.69
C ASP A 272 22.79 -8.14 -4.17
N GLY A 273 21.55 -7.83 -4.52
CA GLY A 273 21.09 -7.51 -5.88
C GLY A 273 20.67 -8.72 -6.70
N LYS A 274 20.60 -9.90 -6.08
CA LYS A 274 20.28 -11.16 -6.76
C LYS A 274 18.79 -11.45 -6.85
N THR A 275 17.97 -10.82 -6.02
CA THR A 275 16.53 -11.06 -5.99
C THR A 275 15.78 -9.77 -6.28
N PHE A 276 15.00 -9.75 -7.34
CA PHE A 276 14.03 -8.70 -7.61
C PHE A 276 12.86 -8.76 -6.63
N VAL A 277 12.44 -7.61 -6.10
CA VAL A 277 11.44 -7.54 -5.01
C VAL A 277 10.27 -6.60 -5.33
N MET A 278 10.52 -5.44 -5.95
CA MET A 278 9.48 -4.43 -6.16
C MET A 278 9.85 -3.47 -7.30
N TYR A 279 8.84 -3.00 -8.05
CA TYR A 279 8.97 -2.05 -9.15
C TYR A 279 7.88 -0.98 -9.10
N ALA A 280 8.12 0.19 -9.71
CA ALA A 280 7.13 1.27 -9.75
C ALA A 280 6.10 1.09 -10.90
N GLY A 281 4.90 1.65 -10.74
CA GLY A 281 3.96 1.92 -11.85
C GLY A 281 2.94 0.82 -12.19
N LYS A 282 1.86 1.22 -12.86
CA LYS A 282 0.99 0.34 -13.65
C LYS A 282 1.44 0.45 -15.12
N ASN A 283 1.35 -0.63 -15.89
CA ASN A 283 1.68 -0.69 -17.33
C ASN A 283 3.18 -0.57 -17.68
N THR A 284 4.04 -1.43 -17.12
CA THR A 284 5.47 -1.49 -17.47
C THR A 284 5.81 -2.79 -18.21
N VAL A 285 6.72 -2.70 -19.17
CA VAL A 285 7.57 -3.83 -19.60
C VAL A 285 8.68 -3.93 -18.56
N LEU A 286 8.69 -4.99 -17.77
CA LEU A 286 9.68 -5.16 -16.71
C LEU A 286 10.92 -5.87 -17.26
N LYS A 287 12.08 -5.22 -17.12
CA LYS A 287 13.41 -5.79 -17.38
C LYS A 287 14.19 -5.83 -16.08
N PHE A 288 15.01 -6.87 -15.90
CA PHE A 288 15.82 -7.06 -14.70
C PHE A 288 17.27 -6.66 -14.95
N ALA A 289 17.92 -6.15 -13.92
CA ALA A 289 19.36 -5.93 -13.93
C ALA A 289 20.13 -7.25 -14.11
N ASP A 290 21.29 -7.21 -14.77
CA ASP A 290 22.12 -8.39 -15.07
C ASP A 290 22.52 -9.21 -13.83
N SER A 291 22.53 -8.59 -12.64
CA SER A 291 22.83 -9.27 -11.38
C SER A 291 21.67 -10.12 -10.85
N CYS A 292 20.48 -9.99 -11.42
CA CYS A 292 19.26 -10.65 -10.95
C CYS A 292 19.26 -12.12 -11.34
N LYS A 293 19.09 -12.99 -10.33
CA LYS A 293 18.93 -14.44 -10.49
C LYS A 293 17.54 -14.93 -10.10
N ASN A 294 16.91 -14.24 -9.16
CA ASN A 294 15.62 -14.64 -8.60
C ASN A 294 14.60 -13.52 -8.77
N VAL A 295 13.37 -13.86 -9.14
CA VAL A 295 12.27 -12.90 -9.29
C VAL A 295 11.12 -13.31 -8.40
N ASP A 296 10.69 -12.43 -7.49
CA ASP A 296 9.53 -12.65 -6.63
C ASP A 296 8.37 -11.74 -7.05
N PHE A 297 7.31 -12.34 -7.55
CA PHE A 297 6.09 -11.66 -7.96
C PHE A 297 4.90 -11.83 -7.03
N SER A 298 5.12 -12.33 -5.81
CA SER A 298 4.04 -12.63 -4.86
C SER A 298 3.18 -11.42 -4.49
N PHE A 299 3.64 -10.19 -4.77
CA PHE A 299 2.97 -8.95 -4.40
C PHE A 299 2.28 -8.22 -5.56
N LYS A 300 2.75 -8.36 -6.80
CA LYS A 300 2.21 -7.68 -7.98
C LYS A 300 2.76 -8.26 -9.28
N VAL A 301 1.87 -8.53 -10.23
CA VAL A 301 2.19 -9.04 -11.56
C VAL A 301 2.35 -7.87 -12.55
N PRO A 302 3.42 -7.82 -13.37
CA PRO A 302 3.57 -6.81 -14.42
C PRO A 302 2.60 -7.05 -15.58
N LYS A 303 2.45 -6.06 -16.47
CA LYS A 303 1.65 -6.24 -17.71
C LYS A 303 2.42 -7.05 -18.76
N SER A 304 3.73 -6.89 -18.81
CA SER A 304 4.64 -7.65 -19.66
C SER A 304 6.01 -7.75 -19.00
N ILE A 305 6.75 -8.81 -19.30
CA ILE A 305 8.03 -9.13 -18.68
C ILE A 305 9.02 -9.64 -19.72
N VAL A 306 10.29 -9.26 -19.56
CA VAL A 306 11.41 -9.88 -20.28
C VAL A 306 12.25 -10.66 -19.27
N ILE A 307 12.30 -11.98 -19.43
CA ILE A 307 13.11 -12.90 -18.62
C ILE A 307 14.44 -13.11 -19.33
N GLY A 308 15.49 -12.50 -18.78
CA GLY A 308 16.83 -12.56 -19.35
C GLY A 308 17.64 -13.77 -18.89
N LYS A 309 18.72 -14.09 -19.61
CA LYS A 309 19.55 -15.31 -19.42
C LYS A 309 20.10 -15.55 -18.00
N GLY A 310 20.15 -14.53 -17.15
CA GLY A 310 20.63 -14.64 -15.77
C GLY A 310 19.58 -15.08 -14.75
N ILE A 311 18.30 -15.10 -15.13
CA ILE A 311 17.19 -15.47 -14.23
C ILE A 311 17.13 -16.99 -14.14
N GLU A 312 17.27 -17.49 -12.92
CA GLU A 312 17.30 -18.93 -12.58
C GLU A 312 15.98 -19.37 -11.93
N LYS A 313 15.35 -18.46 -11.16
CA LYS A 313 14.19 -18.78 -10.33
C LYS A 313 13.12 -17.69 -10.37
N ILE A 314 11.86 -18.10 -10.47
CA ILE A 314 10.68 -17.24 -10.41
C ILE A 314 9.73 -17.80 -9.35
N THR A 315 9.34 -16.95 -8.41
CA THR A 315 8.38 -17.25 -7.35
C THR A 315 7.13 -16.41 -7.55
N THR A 316 5.97 -17.04 -7.41
CA THR A 316 4.65 -16.43 -7.55
C THR A 316 3.81 -16.74 -6.29
N ASN A 317 2.73 -15.99 -6.05
CA ASN A 317 1.78 -16.35 -5.00
C ASN A 317 0.84 -17.44 -5.54
N SER A 318 0.64 -18.52 -4.79
CA SER A 318 -0.24 -19.65 -5.14
C SER A 318 -1.68 -19.24 -5.45
N ASP A 319 -2.11 -18.08 -4.92
CA ASP A 319 -3.48 -17.57 -5.05
C ASP A 319 -3.72 -16.75 -6.33
N VAL A 320 -2.68 -16.47 -7.13
CA VAL A 320 -2.80 -15.67 -8.37
C VAL A 320 -2.20 -16.46 -9.54
N PRO A 321 -3.02 -17.09 -10.40
CA PRO A 321 -2.54 -17.79 -11.59
C PRO A 321 -1.75 -16.84 -12.49
N PHE A 322 -0.48 -17.16 -12.73
CA PHE A 322 0.47 -16.25 -13.36
C PHE A 322 0.25 -16.09 -14.86
N ALA A 323 -0.18 -17.17 -15.56
CA ALA A 323 -0.61 -17.07 -16.95
C ALA A 323 -1.84 -17.92 -17.27
N VAL A 324 -2.87 -17.25 -17.81
CA VAL A 324 -4.06 -17.88 -18.40
C VAL A 324 -3.81 -18.12 -19.88
N SER A 325 -4.32 -19.25 -20.38
CA SER A 325 -4.29 -19.64 -21.80
C SER A 325 -4.86 -18.54 -22.72
N GLU A 326 -4.50 -18.58 -24.00
CA GLU A 326 -5.03 -17.66 -25.03
C GLU A 326 -6.57 -17.72 -25.17
N GLU A 327 -7.19 -18.80 -24.70
CA GLU A 327 -8.62 -19.13 -24.91
C GLU A 327 -9.47 -19.07 -23.63
N GLY A 328 -8.85 -18.85 -22.45
CA GLY A 328 -9.55 -18.71 -21.18
C GLY A 328 -9.86 -17.25 -20.84
N ALA A 329 -11.04 -16.99 -20.26
CA ALA A 329 -11.43 -15.66 -19.80
C ALA A 329 -10.32 -15.06 -18.92
N ALA A 330 -9.80 -13.91 -19.34
CA ALA A 330 -8.81 -13.17 -18.57
C ALA A 330 -9.41 -12.79 -17.22
N TYR A 331 -9.10 -13.54 -16.17
CA TYR A 331 -9.30 -13.06 -14.81
C TYR A 331 -8.47 -11.77 -14.69
N SER A 332 -9.14 -10.69 -14.29
CA SER A 332 -8.53 -9.36 -14.23
C SER A 332 -7.24 -9.39 -13.40
N GLY A 333 -6.08 -9.21 -14.04
CA GLY A 333 -4.79 -9.13 -13.35
C GLY A 333 -3.74 -10.17 -13.73
N ASN A 334 -4.04 -11.12 -14.63
CA ASN A 334 -3.09 -12.17 -15.03
C ASN A 334 -2.25 -11.78 -16.26
N LEU A 335 -1.01 -12.23 -16.32
CA LEU A 335 -0.05 -12.02 -17.43
C LEU A 335 -0.31 -13.08 -18.51
N LYS A 336 -0.49 -12.72 -19.79
CA LYS A 336 -0.66 -13.76 -20.82
C LYS A 336 0.70 -14.35 -21.21
N TRP A 337 0.73 -15.56 -21.77
CA TRP A 337 1.97 -16.13 -22.32
C TRP A 337 2.61 -15.20 -23.36
N SER A 338 1.80 -14.54 -24.20
CA SER A 338 2.27 -13.54 -25.17
C SER A 338 2.84 -12.27 -24.56
N ASP A 339 2.60 -12.02 -23.26
CA ASP A 339 3.19 -10.90 -22.52
C ASP A 339 4.54 -11.26 -21.88
N ILE A 340 4.99 -12.52 -22.00
CA ILE A 340 6.26 -13.03 -21.49
C ILE A 340 7.23 -13.19 -22.65
N THR A 341 8.34 -12.47 -22.60
CA THR A 341 9.45 -12.66 -23.53
C THR A 341 10.60 -13.37 -22.82
N PHE A 342 11.04 -14.50 -23.35
CA PHE A 342 12.24 -15.20 -22.90
C PHE A 342 13.41 -14.84 -23.82
N GLU A 343 14.55 -14.47 -23.25
CA GLU A 343 15.78 -14.36 -24.05
C GLU A 343 16.30 -15.75 -24.44
N ASN A 344 16.84 -15.86 -25.65
CA ASN A 344 17.32 -17.14 -26.20
C ASN A 344 18.32 -17.83 -25.26
N GLY A 345 18.13 -19.12 -24.96
CA GLY A 345 19.04 -19.89 -24.11
C GLY A 345 18.88 -19.60 -22.61
N ILE A 346 17.68 -19.17 -22.20
CA ILE A 346 17.26 -19.17 -20.80
C ILE A 346 17.30 -20.58 -20.20
N VAL A 347 17.60 -20.68 -18.91
CA VAL A 347 17.60 -21.91 -18.11
C VAL A 347 16.81 -21.58 -16.85
N LEU A 348 15.72 -22.29 -16.57
CA LEU A 348 14.86 -22.01 -15.42
C LEU A 348 14.63 -23.28 -14.61
N GLU A 349 14.58 -23.13 -13.28
CA GLU A 349 14.10 -24.23 -12.44
C GLU A 349 12.67 -24.63 -12.86
N TYR A 350 12.41 -25.94 -12.89
CA TYR A 350 11.12 -26.48 -13.31
C TYR A 350 9.94 -25.89 -12.53
N ASP A 351 10.08 -25.72 -11.21
CA ASP A 351 9.05 -25.10 -10.38
C ASP A 351 8.74 -23.67 -10.80
N SER A 352 9.72 -22.94 -11.35
CA SER A 352 9.53 -21.59 -11.88
C SER A 352 8.71 -21.62 -13.18
N VAL A 353 9.01 -22.59 -14.05
CA VAL A 353 8.26 -22.81 -15.29
C VAL A 353 6.82 -23.22 -14.99
N LYS A 354 6.64 -24.13 -14.02
CA LYS A 354 5.33 -24.56 -13.52
C LYS A 354 4.57 -23.41 -12.87
N ALA A 355 5.24 -22.56 -12.09
CA ALA A 355 4.63 -21.39 -11.46
C ALA A 355 4.17 -20.31 -12.47
N LEU A 356 4.85 -20.20 -13.62
CA LEU A 356 4.43 -19.31 -14.71
C LEU A 356 3.23 -19.86 -15.49
N LEU A 357 2.92 -21.15 -15.40
CA LEU A 357 1.97 -21.83 -16.25
C LEU A 357 0.81 -22.40 -15.43
N THR A 358 -0.33 -21.70 -15.44
CA THR A 358 -1.52 -22.20 -14.80
C THR A 358 -2.43 -22.92 -15.79
N GLU A 359 -2.50 -24.24 -15.59
CA GLU A 359 -3.47 -25.19 -16.15
C GLU A 359 -3.48 -25.34 -17.70
N GLY A 360 -3.11 -26.55 -18.16
CA GLY A 360 -3.47 -27.08 -19.47
C GLY A 360 -2.53 -26.75 -20.64
N TYR A 361 -2.01 -27.80 -21.28
CA TYR A 361 -1.58 -27.82 -22.70
C TYR A 361 -0.36 -26.98 -23.11
N PHE A 362 0.74 -27.02 -22.34
CA PHE A 362 1.92 -26.21 -22.65
C PHE A 362 3.19 -26.96 -23.06
N GLY A 363 3.29 -28.30 -22.94
CA GLY A 363 4.56 -28.99 -23.21
C GLY A 363 5.13 -28.74 -24.61
N ARG A 364 4.28 -28.65 -25.64
CA ARG A 364 4.68 -28.24 -27.00
C ARG A 364 5.18 -26.78 -27.13
N LYS A 365 4.61 -25.83 -26.39
CA LYS A 365 5.07 -24.42 -26.37
C LYS A 365 6.34 -24.26 -25.52
N LEU A 366 6.45 -25.02 -24.43
CA LEU A 366 7.63 -25.13 -23.59
C LEU A 366 8.82 -25.68 -24.37
N TYR A 367 8.63 -26.74 -25.16
CA TYR A 367 9.69 -27.35 -25.96
C TYR A 367 10.40 -26.36 -26.88
N LYS A 368 9.67 -25.44 -27.51
CA LYS A 368 10.27 -24.40 -28.37
C LYS A 368 11.07 -23.35 -27.62
N THR A 369 10.76 -23.15 -26.34
CA THR A 369 11.34 -22.08 -25.51
C THR A 369 12.50 -22.59 -24.64
N PHE A 370 12.41 -23.84 -24.19
CA PHE A 370 13.34 -24.51 -23.27
C PHE A 370 13.87 -25.82 -23.89
N ASP A 371 14.25 -25.76 -25.17
CA ASP A 371 14.69 -26.91 -25.97
C ASP A 371 15.85 -27.71 -25.34
N LYS A 372 16.73 -27.03 -24.60
CA LYS A 372 17.86 -27.65 -23.88
C LYS A 372 17.47 -28.45 -22.65
N GLU A 373 16.35 -28.11 -22.01
CA GLU A 373 15.88 -28.73 -20.76
C GLU A 373 14.80 -29.80 -21.02
N MET A 374 14.27 -29.81 -22.25
CA MET A 374 13.19 -30.67 -22.70
C MET A 374 13.70 -31.78 -23.62
N LYS A 375 13.37 -33.01 -23.26
CA LYS A 375 13.57 -34.17 -24.11
C LYS A 375 12.26 -34.51 -24.83
N TYR A 376 12.33 -34.66 -26.15
CA TYR A 376 11.25 -35.27 -26.92
C TYR A 376 11.62 -36.73 -27.21
N GLN A 377 10.77 -37.67 -26.79
CA GLN A 377 10.96 -39.09 -27.04
C GLN A 377 9.60 -39.75 -27.17
N ASN A 378 9.35 -40.49 -28.26
CA ASN A 378 8.12 -41.25 -28.48
C ASN A 378 6.85 -40.42 -28.19
N GLY A 379 6.71 -39.26 -28.82
CA GLY A 379 5.55 -38.37 -28.63
C GLY A 379 5.48 -37.63 -27.29
N MET A 380 6.35 -37.98 -26.32
CA MET A 380 6.37 -37.41 -24.98
C MET A 380 7.35 -36.24 -24.86
N TYR A 381 6.90 -35.19 -24.19
CA TYR A 381 7.69 -34.01 -23.86
C TYR A 381 8.07 -34.07 -22.38
N ILE A 382 9.35 -34.34 -22.11
CA ILE A 382 9.86 -34.67 -20.78
C ILE A 382 10.81 -33.57 -20.32
N TRP A 383 10.50 -32.91 -19.22
CA TRP A 383 11.40 -31.94 -18.60
C TRP A 383 12.39 -32.63 -17.66
N GLY A 384 13.68 -32.35 -17.83
CA GLY A 384 14.74 -32.77 -16.90
C GLY A 384 14.75 -34.26 -16.58
N GLU A 385 14.32 -35.09 -17.55
CA GLU A 385 14.20 -36.56 -17.44
C GLU A 385 13.24 -37.08 -16.37
N LYS A 386 12.46 -36.19 -15.73
CA LYS A 386 11.64 -36.52 -14.55
C LYS A 386 10.17 -36.19 -14.69
N TYR A 387 9.84 -35.14 -15.43
CA TYR A 387 8.49 -34.61 -15.48
C TYR A 387 7.91 -34.78 -16.88
N LEU A 388 6.88 -35.62 -17.01
CA LEU A 388 6.15 -35.77 -18.26
C LEU A 388 5.15 -34.61 -18.38
N THR A 389 5.39 -33.71 -19.33
CA THR A 389 4.67 -32.43 -19.44
C THR A 389 3.57 -32.40 -20.50
N ASP A 390 3.70 -33.19 -21.57
CA ASP A 390 2.73 -33.30 -22.67
C ASP A 390 3.00 -34.58 -23.47
N TYR A 391 1.96 -35.06 -24.17
CA TYR A 391 2.01 -36.17 -25.10
C TYR A 391 1.21 -35.81 -26.35
N ASP A 392 1.84 -35.85 -27.52
CA ASP A 392 1.18 -35.41 -28.76
C ASP A 392 0.27 -36.45 -29.42
N GLY A 393 0.24 -37.69 -28.93
CA GLY A 393 -0.65 -38.73 -29.42
C GLY A 393 -0.29 -39.31 -30.78
N LYS A 394 0.92 -39.06 -31.30
CA LYS A 394 1.31 -39.52 -32.65
C LYS A 394 1.86 -40.95 -32.68
N GLU A 395 2.37 -41.45 -31.57
CA GLU A 395 2.97 -42.79 -31.54
C GLU A 395 1.88 -43.88 -31.50
N ALA A 396 2.17 -45.00 -32.17
CA ALA A 396 1.26 -46.14 -32.24
C ALA A 396 1.13 -46.89 -30.90
N SER A 397 2.15 -46.83 -30.06
CA SER A 397 2.17 -47.38 -28.70
C SER A 397 2.58 -46.31 -27.69
N LEU A 398 1.94 -46.33 -26.52
CA LEU A 398 2.23 -45.42 -25.43
C LEU A 398 2.91 -46.19 -24.29
N GLU A 399 4.22 -45.93 -24.11
CA GLU A 399 5.02 -46.45 -23.01
C GLU A 399 5.70 -45.28 -22.29
N ILE A 400 5.34 -45.05 -21.03
CA ILE A 400 5.94 -43.99 -20.22
C ILE A 400 7.31 -44.48 -19.74
N PRO A 401 8.42 -43.72 -19.95
CA PRO A 401 9.75 -44.16 -19.57
C PRO A 401 9.91 -44.36 -18.07
N ASP A 402 10.68 -45.37 -17.69
CA ASP A 402 11.19 -45.50 -16.33
C ASP A 402 12.06 -44.29 -15.96
N GLY A 403 11.91 -43.80 -14.73
CA GLY A 403 12.61 -42.61 -14.24
C GLY A 403 11.74 -41.35 -14.21
N ILE A 404 10.62 -41.33 -14.93
CA ILE A 404 9.59 -40.29 -14.75
C ILE A 404 9.03 -40.39 -13.33
N THR A 405 9.07 -39.27 -12.61
CA THR A 405 8.60 -39.18 -11.22
C THR A 405 7.25 -38.49 -11.09
N GLU A 406 6.88 -37.65 -12.06
CA GLU A 406 5.64 -36.89 -12.03
C GLU A 406 5.05 -36.72 -13.45
N ILE A 407 3.74 -36.92 -13.56
CA ILE A 407 2.96 -36.64 -14.76
C ILE A 407 2.11 -35.39 -14.52
N ASN A 408 2.30 -34.39 -15.37
CA ASN A 408 1.72 -33.07 -15.18
C ASN A 408 0.26 -32.94 -15.57
N ALA A 409 -0.32 -31.84 -15.10
CA ALA A 409 -1.68 -31.46 -15.38
C ALA A 409 -1.92 -31.34 -16.89
N GLY A 410 -2.90 -32.08 -17.41
CA GLY A 410 -3.24 -32.09 -18.81
C GLY A 410 -2.24 -32.78 -19.75
N ALA A 411 -1.24 -33.51 -19.23
CA ALA A 411 -0.20 -34.11 -20.08
C ALA A 411 -0.75 -35.03 -21.19
N PHE A 412 -1.89 -35.67 -20.99
CA PHE A 412 -2.56 -36.52 -21.98
C PHE A 412 -3.90 -35.96 -22.47
N ALA A 413 -4.30 -34.76 -22.04
CA ALA A 413 -5.65 -34.25 -22.28
C ALA A 413 -5.93 -33.95 -23.77
N GLN A 414 -4.90 -33.70 -24.58
CA GLN A 414 -5.02 -33.52 -26.04
C GLN A 414 -4.76 -34.78 -26.86
N CYS A 415 -4.58 -35.93 -26.21
CA CYS A 415 -4.29 -37.17 -26.91
C CYS A 415 -5.57 -37.74 -27.56
N THR A 416 -5.71 -37.62 -28.88
CA THR A 416 -6.87 -38.14 -29.61
C THR A 416 -6.84 -39.65 -29.86
N GLN A 417 -5.74 -40.33 -29.50
CA GLN A 417 -5.53 -41.76 -29.74
C GLN A 417 -5.03 -42.46 -28.47
N MET A 418 -5.81 -42.35 -27.39
CA MET A 418 -5.46 -43.04 -26.15
C MET A 418 -5.58 -44.57 -26.31
N PRO A 419 -4.63 -45.36 -25.79
CA PRO A 419 -4.77 -46.81 -25.73
C PRO A 419 -5.91 -47.20 -24.78
N GLU A 420 -6.39 -48.43 -24.88
CA GLU A 420 -7.44 -48.93 -23.99
C GLU A 420 -6.98 -49.07 -22.54
N LYS A 421 -5.71 -49.43 -22.36
CA LYS A 421 -5.04 -49.61 -21.07
C LYS A 421 -3.71 -48.86 -21.06
N ILE A 422 -3.43 -48.14 -19.98
CA ILE A 422 -2.11 -47.54 -19.71
C ILE A 422 -1.51 -48.16 -18.47
N THR A 423 -0.22 -48.48 -18.53
CA THR A 423 0.55 -48.87 -17.33
C THR A 423 1.50 -47.74 -16.96
N ILE A 424 1.34 -47.21 -15.75
CA ILE A 424 2.19 -46.20 -15.17
C ILE A 424 3.41 -46.89 -14.50
N PRO A 425 4.65 -46.45 -14.80
CA PRO A 425 5.84 -46.95 -14.13
C PRO A 425 5.84 -46.70 -12.63
N ASP A 426 6.49 -47.58 -11.87
CA ASP A 426 6.56 -47.46 -10.40
C ASP A 426 7.38 -46.25 -9.94
N SER A 427 8.19 -45.68 -10.84
CA SER A 427 8.92 -44.44 -10.59
C SER A 427 7.99 -43.23 -10.47
N VAL A 428 6.78 -43.28 -11.04
CA VAL A 428 5.82 -42.17 -11.02
C VAL A 428 5.17 -42.10 -9.64
N LEU A 429 5.54 -41.08 -8.88
CA LEU A 429 5.01 -40.84 -7.53
C LEU A 429 3.80 -39.92 -7.54
N LYS A 430 3.63 -39.10 -8.59
CA LYS A 430 2.61 -38.07 -8.64
C LYS A 430 1.95 -37.94 -10.02
N ILE A 431 0.62 -37.82 -10.04
CA ILE A 431 -0.18 -37.51 -11.23
C ILE A 431 -1.06 -36.30 -10.92
N GLU A 432 -0.95 -35.24 -11.69
CA GLU A 432 -1.62 -33.95 -11.45
C GLU A 432 -3.05 -33.90 -12.05
N LYS A 433 -3.82 -32.87 -11.70
CA LYS A 433 -5.21 -32.69 -12.15
C LYS A 433 -5.35 -32.67 -13.68
N TYR A 434 -6.48 -33.16 -14.18
CA TYR A 434 -6.82 -33.20 -15.61
C TYR A 434 -5.82 -33.93 -16.50
N THR A 435 -4.88 -34.71 -15.94
CA THR A 435 -3.85 -35.42 -16.71
C THR A 435 -4.44 -36.23 -17.85
N PHE A 436 -5.48 -37.03 -17.56
CA PHE A 436 -6.18 -37.89 -18.50
C PHE A 436 -7.59 -37.38 -18.84
N ASN A 437 -7.79 -36.06 -18.86
CA ASN A 437 -9.04 -35.42 -19.26
C ASN A 437 -9.15 -35.41 -20.80
N ASN A 438 -9.55 -36.55 -21.37
CA ASN A 438 -9.66 -36.76 -22.80
C ASN A 438 -11.14 -36.86 -23.19
N GLN A 439 -11.76 -35.71 -23.37
CA GLN A 439 -13.20 -35.58 -23.61
C GLN A 439 -13.74 -36.23 -24.90
N ASN A 440 -12.96 -37.03 -25.63
CA ASN A 440 -13.33 -37.41 -27.01
C ASN A 440 -12.88 -38.79 -27.54
N THR A 441 -12.36 -39.73 -26.74
CA THR A 441 -11.92 -41.02 -27.32
C THR A 441 -12.76 -42.25 -26.98
N GLY A 442 -13.39 -42.35 -25.81
CA GLY A 442 -14.19 -43.52 -25.38
C GLY A 442 -13.45 -44.87 -25.34
N ARG A 443 -12.20 -44.91 -25.81
CA ARG A 443 -11.34 -46.08 -25.96
C ARG A 443 -10.56 -46.37 -24.69
N PHE A 444 -10.11 -45.33 -23.99
CA PHE A 444 -9.38 -45.46 -22.73
C PHE A 444 -10.32 -45.98 -21.65
N LYS A 445 -9.97 -47.11 -21.02
CA LYS A 445 -10.82 -47.79 -20.04
C LYS A 445 -10.09 -48.15 -18.75
N GLU A 446 -8.78 -48.35 -18.80
CA GLU A 446 -8.03 -48.81 -17.63
C GLU A 446 -6.69 -48.07 -17.48
N ILE A 447 -6.36 -47.73 -16.24
CA ILE A 447 -5.03 -47.29 -15.84
C ILE A 447 -4.51 -48.20 -14.72
N VAL A 448 -3.32 -48.75 -14.92
CA VAL A 448 -2.60 -49.53 -13.92
C VAL A 448 -1.48 -48.67 -13.35
N MET A 449 -1.43 -48.47 -12.04
CA MET A 449 -0.39 -47.67 -11.39
C MET A 449 0.02 -48.25 -10.03
N SER A 450 1.20 -47.88 -9.55
CA SER A 450 1.68 -48.34 -8.23
C SER A 450 0.78 -47.82 -7.10
N ASP A 451 0.70 -48.57 -6.00
CA ASP A 451 0.16 -48.10 -4.72
C ASP A 451 0.86 -46.84 -4.19
N LYS A 452 2.11 -46.60 -4.58
CA LYS A 452 2.89 -45.41 -4.19
C LYS A 452 2.49 -44.15 -4.97
N THR A 453 1.83 -44.31 -6.11
CA THR A 453 1.44 -43.20 -6.97
C THR A 453 0.24 -42.46 -6.38
N ILE A 454 0.43 -41.18 -6.07
CA ILE A 454 -0.61 -40.26 -5.61
C ILE A 454 -1.14 -39.49 -6.82
N ALA A 455 -2.38 -39.77 -7.21
CA ALA A 455 -3.08 -39.04 -8.25
C ALA A 455 -4.00 -37.98 -7.64
N ASP A 456 -4.02 -36.79 -8.25
CA ASP A 456 -5.02 -35.77 -7.95
C ASP A 456 -6.44 -36.33 -8.19
N LYS A 457 -7.41 -35.88 -7.39
CA LYS A 457 -8.80 -36.35 -7.47
C LYS A 457 -9.44 -36.11 -8.85
N ASP A 458 -8.97 -35.09 -9.58
CA ASP A 458 -9.46 -34.71 -10.91
C ASP A 458 -8.49 -35.15 -12.02
N ALA A 459 -7.48 -35.98 -11.71
CA ALA A 459 -6.47 -36.44 -12.68
C ALA A 459 -7.04 -37.39 -13.74
N ILE A 460 -7.99 -38.23 -13.35
CA ILE A 460 -8.54 -39.34 -14.14
C ILE A 460 -10.05 -39.13 -14.26
N GLU A 461 -10.58 -39.26 -15.47
CA GLU A 461 -12.01 -39.11 -15.74
C GLU A 461 -12.86 -40.20 -15.07
N GLN A 462 -14.12 -39.88 -14.78
CA GLN A 462 -15.09 -40.86 -14.28
C GLN A 462 -15.32 -41.97 -15.32
N GLY A 463 -15.39 -43.22 -14.85
CA GLY A 463 -15.61 -44.38 -15.71
C GLY A 463 -14.33 -45.08 -16.19
N ILE A 464 -13.15 -44.53 -15.90
CA ILE A 464 -11.87 -45.22 -16.09
C ILE A 464 -11.60 -46.13 -14.88
N ASN A 465 -11.34 -47.41 -15.14
CA ASN A 465 -10.95 -48.38 -14.12
C ASN A 465 -9.52 -48.09 -13.67
N VAL A 466 -9.33 -47.95 -12.35
CA VAL A 466 -8.02 -47.72 -11.74
C VAL A 466 -7.58 -49.00 -11.04
N THR A 467 -6.55 -49.65 -11.58
CA THR A 467 -5.93 -50.84 -11.00
C THR A 467 -4.66 -50.45 -10.27
N LYS A 468 -4.53 -50.86 -9.01
CA LYS A 468 -3.30 -50.73 -8.25
C LYS A 468 -2.46 -52.00 -8.37
N LYS A 469 -1.15 -51.86 -8.56
CA LYS A 469 -0.18 -52.95 -8.64
C LYS A 469 0.93 -52.83 -7.61
#